data_AF-K9YT44-F1
#
_entry.id   AF-K9YT44-F1
#
_cell.length_a   1.000
_cell.length_b   1.000
_cell.length_c   1.000
_cell.angle_alpha   90.00
_cell.angle_beta   90.00
_cell.angle_gamma   90.00
#
_symmetry.space_group_name_H-M   'P 1'
#
loop_
_entity.id
_entity.type
_entity.pdbx_description
1 polymer ?
#
loop_
_entity_poly.entity_id
_entity_poly.type
_entity_poly.pdbx_seq_one_letter_code
_entity_poly.pdbx_strand_id
1 'polypeptide(L)' 'MKPTPAQIEQLYEVTHWLTEYLKEPITIVRIDERPPHHLYVQFGVEDERFFLITAKGDVLSDG' A
#
# COMPACT_ATOMS: atom_id res chain seq x y z
N MET A 1 11.06 -11.43 0.41
CA MET A 1 10.03 -11.89 1.38
C MET A 1 8.65 -11.87 0.69
N LYS A 2 7.62 -12.53 1.22
CA LYS A 2 6.22 -12.39 0.73
C LYS A 2 5.41 -11.53 1.72
N PRO A 3 4.40 -10.75 1.30
CA PRO A 3 3.60 -9.96 2.23
C PRO A 3 2.84 -10.89 3.17
N THR A 4 2.54 -10.42 4.38
CA THR A 4 1.68 -11.15 5.32
C THR A 4 0.24 -11.19 4.81
N PRO A 5 -0.60 -12.15 5.26
CA PRO A 5 -2.01 -12.15 4.93
C PRO A 5 -2.72 -10.82 5.24
N ALA A 6 -2.41 -10.22 6.41
CA ALA A 6 -2.97 -8.93 6.80
C ALA A 6 -2.55 -7.79 5.85
N GLN A 7 -1.31 -7.81 5.34
CA GLN A 7 -0.87 -6.85 4.32
C GLN A 7 -1.63 -7.02 3.00
N ILE A 8 -1.91 -8.26 2.59
CA ILE A 8 -2.63 -8.54 1.36
C ILE A 8 -4.10 -8.11 1.48
N GLU A 9 -4.74 -8.43 2.60
CA GLU A 9 -6.12 -8.03 2.88
C GLU A 9 -6.26 -6.51 2.86
N GLN A 10 -5.42 -5.79 3.60
CA GLN A 10 -5.46 -4.34 3.60
C GLN A 10 -5.12 -3.74 2.23
N LEU A 11 -4.18 -4.34 1.47
CA LEU A 11 -3.89 -3.92 0.11
C LEU A 11 -5.14 -4.00 -0.76
N TYR A 12 -5.92 -5.09 -0.70
CA TYR A 12 -7.16 -5.21 -1.47
C TYR A 12 -8.18 -4.15 -1.08
N GLU A 13 -8.36 -3.87 0.21
CA GLU A 13 -9.30 -2.84 0.67
C GLU A 13 -8.91 -1.45 0.17
N VAL A 14 -7.64 -1.05 0.36
CA VAL A 14 -7.20 0.30 -0.02
C VAL A 14 -7.15 0.45 -1.53
N THR A 15 -6.66 -0.56 -2.26
CA THR A 15 -6.61 -0.49 -3.73
C THR A 15 -8.02 -0.43 -4.33
N HIS A 16 -8.98 -1.18 -3.80
CA HIS A 16 -10.38 -1.05 -4.21
C HIS A 16 -10.90 0.38 -3.98
N TRP A 17 -10.63 0.97 -2.81
CA TRP A 17 -11.03 2.34 -2.54
C TRP A 17 -10.40 3.35 -3.50
N LEU A 18 -9.09 3.23 -3.75
CA LEU A 18 -8.35 4.12 -4.66
C LEU A 18 -8.85 4.01 -6.11
N THR A 19 -9.03 2.80 -6.62
CA THR A 19 -9.41 2.60 -8.03
C THR A 19 -10.90 2.87 -8.27
N GLU A 20 -11.77 2.51 -7.33
CA GLU A 20 -13.22 2.66 -7.53
C GLU A 20 -13.75 4.04 -7.13
N TYR A 21 -13.23 4.64 -6.07
CA TYR A 21 -13.75 5.91 -5.58
C TYR A 21 -12.90 7.10 -6.02
N LEU A 22 -11.58 7.03 -5.85
CA LEU A 22 -10.70 8.14 -6.26
C LEU A 22 -10.34 8.11 -7.75
N LYS A 23 -10.58 6.98 -8.43
CA LYS A 23 -10.18 6.76 -9.84
C LYS A 23 -8.68 6.94 -10.04
N GLU A 24 -7.89 6.62 -9.02
CA GLU A 24 -6.44 6.71 -9.03
C GLU A 24 -5.81 5.33 -9.31
N PRO A 25 -4.87 5.22 -10.24
CA PRO A 25 -4.20 3.96 -10.52
C PRO A 25 -3.21 3.60 -9.42
N ILE A 26 -2.99 2.29 -9.22
CA ILE A 26 -1.87 1.79 -8.40
C ILE A 26 -0.65 1.64 -9.31
N THR A 27 0.45 2.31 -8.95
CA THR A 27 1.64 2.41 -9.79
C THR A 27 2.74 1.45 -9.32
N ILE A 28 2.94 1.33 -8.00
CA ILE A 28 3.97 0.46 -7.43
C ILE A 28 3.45 -0.24 -6.17
N VAL A 29 3.74 -1.54 -6.04
CA VAL A 29 3.57 -2.31 -4.80
C VAL A 29 4.88 -3.06 -4.52
N ARG A 30 5.52 -2.78 -3.38
CA ARG A 30 6.82 -3.39 -2.99
C ARG A 30 6.88 -3.65 -1.49
N ILE A 31 7.55 -4.72 -1.09
CA ILE A 31 7.83 -5.00 0.34
C ILE A 31 9.20 -4.38 0.67
N ASP A 32 9.31 -3.64 1.77
CA ASP A 32 10.61 -3.24 2.32
C ASP A 32 11.33 -4.49 2.86
N GLU A 33 12.52 -4.77 2.33
CA GLU A 33 13.33 -5.90 2.78
C GLU A 33 13.95 -5.68 4.16
N ARG A 34 13.92 -4.44 4.68
CA ARG A 34 14.37 -4.12 6.04
C ARG A 34 13.22 -4.31 7.04
N PRO A 35 13.50 -4.82 8.25
CA PRO A 35 12.53 -4.77 9.34
C PRO A 35 12.05 -3.32 9.55
N PRO A 36 10.75 -3.10 9.81
CA PRO A 36 9.70 -4.08 10.11
C PRO A 36 8.94 -4.67 8.89
N HIS A 37 9.47 -4.57 7.67
CA HIS A 37 8.92 -5.15 6.44
C HIS A 37 7.55 -4.62 6.02
N HIS A 38 7.41 -3.29 5.98
CA HIS A 38 6.20 -2.64 5.49
C HIS A 38 5.98 -2.86 3.99
N LEU A 39 4.73 -2.88 3.57
CA LEU A 39 4.35 -2.92 2.16
C LEU A 39 4.16 -1.47 1.68
N TYR A 40 5.07 -1.01 0.83
CA TYR A 40 5.00 0.28 0.16
C TYR A 40 4.04 0.21 -1.02
N VAL A 41 3.06 1.12 -1.05
CA VAL A 41 2.09 1.26 -2.13
C VAL A 41 2.09 2.69 -2.64
N GLN A 42 2.47 2.88 -3.90
CA GLN A 42 2.40 4.16 -4.59
C GLN A 42 1.22 4.16 -5.56
N PHE A 43 0.52 5.29 -5.61
CA PHE A 43 -0.67 5.45 -6.44
C PHE A 43 -0.72 6.84 -7.08
N GLY A 44 -1.49 6.96 -8.15
CA GLY A 44 -1.66 8.19 -8.90
C GLY A 44 -0.72 8.34 -10.10
N VAL A 45 -1.00 9.38 -10.87
CA VAL A 45 -0.27 9.76 -12.10
C VAL A 45 0.84 10.78 -11.87
N GLU A 46 0.77 11.54 -10.78
CA GLU A 46 1.82 12.47 -10.34
C GLU A 46 2.63 11.80 -9.22
N ASP A 47 3.96 11.80 -9.34
CA ASP A 47 4.87 11.24 -8.34
C ASP A 47 4.69 12.01 -7.03
N GLU A 48 4.28 11.32 -5.95
CA GLU A 48 4.53 11.62 -4.53
C GLU A 48 3.49 10.99 -3.57
N ARG A 49 2.40 10.39 -4.07
CA ARG A 49 1.41 9.76 -3.17
C ARG A 49 1.74 8.30 -2.89
N PHE A 50 1.99 8.00 -1.62
CA PHE A 50 2.20 6.65 -1.14
C PHE A 50 1.60 6.43 0.25
N PHE A 51 1.42 5.17 0.60
CA PHE A 51 1.18 4.73 1.97
C PHE A 51 1.96 3.44 2.24
N LEU A 52 2.16 3.15 3.51
CA LEU A 52 2.79 1.93 3.98
C LEU A 52 1.74 1.06 4.67
N ILE A 53 1.75 -0.24 4.42
CA ILE A 53 0.96 -1.21 5.19
C ILE A 53 1.90 -1.98 6.12
N THR A 54 1.66 -1.91 7.42
CA THR A 54 2.45 -2.63 8.42
C THR A 54 2.29 -4.13 8.26
N ALA A 55 3.20 -4.93 8.85
CA ALA A 55 3.06 -6.39 8.84
C ALA A 55 1.75 -6.88 9.49
N LYS A 56 1.08 -6.03 10.29
CA LYS A 56 -0.21 -6.30 10.95
C LYS A 56 -1.42 -5.81 10.16
N GLY A 57 -1.22 -5.12 9.03
CA GLY A 57 -2.29 -4.58 8.20
C GLY A 57 -2.64 -3.12 8.48
N ASP A 58 -1.96 -2.43 9.40
CA ASP A 58 -2.26 -1.01 9.64
C ASP A 58 -1.75 -0.14 8.48
N VAL A 59 -2.50 0.88 8.09
CA VAL A 59 -2.09 1.86 7.07
C VAL A 59 -1.38 3.04 7.75
N LEU A 60 -0.17 3.34 7.31
CA LEU A 60 0.56 4.56 7.62
C LEU A 60 0.55 5.44 6.36
N SER A 61 -0.19 6.54 6.39
CA SER A 61 -0.08 7.60 5.38
C SER A 61 0.92 8.65 5.87
N ASP A 62 1.78 9.14 4.99
CA ASP A 62 2.41 10.43 5.25
C ASP A 62 1.30 11.48 5.23
N GLY A 63 1.24 12.30 6.28
CA GLY A 63 0.16 13.28 6.49
C GLY A 63 0.24 14.45 5.53
#